data_AF-A0A0C1JTD9-F1
#
_entry.id   AF-A0A0C1JTD9-F1
#
_cell.length_a   1.000
_cell.length_b   1.000
_cell.length_c   1.000
_cell.angle_alpha   90.00
_cell.angle_beta   90.00
_cell.angle_gamma   90.00
#
_symmetry.space_group_name_H-M   'P 1'
#
loop_
_entity.id
_entity.type
_entity.pdbx_description
1 polymer ?
#
loop_
_entity_poly.entity_id
_entity_poly.type
_entity_poly.pdbx_seq_one_letter_code
_entity_poly.pdbx_strand_id
1 'polypeptide(L)' 'MEKKLNYRIRNWSDYNKALEQRGSITLWFWDETIKGWRENKSTGKKGRPRIYSADAILC' A
#
# COMPACT_ATOMS: atom_id res chain seq x y z
N MET A 1 -48.46 1.09 1.86
CA MET A 1 -47.12 1.36 2.43
C MET A 1 -46.12 0.53 1.64
N GLU A 2 -45.25 1.18 0.86
CA GLU A 2 -44.23 0.46 0.08
C GLU A 2 -43.20 -0.20 1.00
N LYS A 3 -42.97 -1.50 0.78
CA LYS A 3 -42.03 -2.30 1.56
C LYS A 3 -40.63 -2.06 1.01
N LYS A 4 -39.80 -1.31 1.73
CA LYS A 4 -38.40 -1.09 1.38
C LYS A 4 -37.65 -2.43 1.35
N LEU A 5 -37.15 -2.83 0.18
CA LEU A 5 -36.28 -4.00 0.07
C LEU A 5 -34.94 -3.71 0.75
N ASN A 6 -34.64 -4.48 1.80
CA ASN A 6 -33.32 -4.47 2.42
C ASN A 6 -32.36 -5.29 1.57
N TYR A 7 -31.52 -4.61 0.80
CA TYR A 7 -30.47 -5.24 0.01
C TYR A 7 -29.23 -5.48 0.87
N ARG A 8 -28.78 -6.74 0.96
CA ARG A 8 -27.51 -7.12 1.59
C ARG A 8 -26.51 -7.51 0.52
N ILE A 9 -25.43 -6.75 0.39
CA ILE A 9 -24.32 -7.05 -0.52
C ILE A 9 -23.62 -8.31 0.01
N ARG A 10 -23.59 -9.37 -0.81
CA ARG A 10 -22.96 -10.67 -0.48
C ARG A 10 -21.64 -10.92 -1.22
N ASN A 11 -21.42 -10.21 -2.32
CA ASN A 11 -20.28 -10.36 -3.22
C ASN A 11 -19.13 -9.38 -2.91
N TRP A 12 -19.11 -8.76 -1.72
CA TRP A 12 -18.10 -7.76 -1.37
C TRP A 12 -16.67 -8.29 -1.49
N SER A 13 -16.45 -9.54 -1.05
CA SER A 13 -15.14 -10.20 -1.13
C SER A 13 -14.67 -10.34 -2.58
N ASP A 14 -15.54 -10.78 -3.47
CA ASP A 14 -15.20 -10.99 -4.89
C ASP A 14 -14.98 -9.67 -5.62
N TYR A 15 -15.80 -8.67 -5.31
CA TYR A 15 -15.64 -7.32 -5.84
C TYR A 15 -14.30 -6.69 -5.42
N ASN A 16 -13.92 -6.86 -4.14
CA ASN A 16 -12.65 -6.35 -3.63
C ASN A 16 -11.44 -7.05 -4.28
N LYS A 17 -11.48 -8.38 -4.46
CA LYS A 17 -10.41 -9.11 -5.17
C LYS A 17 -10.26 -8.63 -6.61
N ALA A 18 -11.37 -8.35 -7.30
CA ALA A 18 -11.32 -7.81 -8.65
C ALA A 18 -10.72 -6.40 -8.70
N LEU A 19 -10.95 -5.57 -7.69
CA LEU A 19 -10.31 -4.25 -7.55
C LEU A 19 -8.80 -4.36 -7.32
N GLU A 20 -8.38 -5.24 -6.39
CA GLU A 20 -6.97 -5.52 -6.13
C GLU A 20 -6.23 -5.99 -7.40
N GLN A 21 -6.85 -6.88 -8.17
CA GLN A 21 -6.28 -7.36 -9.43
C GLN A 21 -6.15 -6.26 -10.50
N ARG A 22 -7.15 -5.38 -10.63
CA ARG A 22 -7.11 -4.25 -11.58
C ARG A 22 -5.98 -3.27 -11.29
N GLY A 23 -5.66 -3.06 -10.02
CA GLY A 23 -4.60 -2.17 -9.57
C GLY A 23 -3.29 -2.88 -9.22
N SER A 24 -3.17 -4.18 -9.50
CA SER A 24 -2.00 -4.96 -9.10
C SER A 24 -0.80 -4.56 -9.93
N ILE A 25 0.18 -3.92 -9.29
CA ILE A 25 1.46 -3.58 -9.90
C ILE A 25 2.57 -4.35 -9.18
N THR A 26 3.47 -4.94 -9.95
CA THR A 26 4.69 -5.56 -9.43
C THR A 26 5.84 -4.60 -9.65
N LEU A 27 6.51 -4.20 -8.56
CA LEU A 27 7.69 -3.34 -8.59
C LEU A 27 8.93 -4.19 -8.32
N TRP A 28 9.91 -4.11 -9.20
CA TRP A 28 11.20 -4.76 -9.02
C TRP A 28 12.19 -3.75 -8.42
N PHE A 29 12.81 -4.12 -7.31
CA PHE A 29 13.85 -3.34 -6.65
C PHE A 29 15.15 -4.12 -6.65
N TRP A 30 16.27 -3.41 -6.79
CA TRP A 30 17.58 -3.98 -6.56
C TRP A 30 17.82 -4.18 -5.06
N ASP A 31 18.51 -5.25 -4.68
CA ASP A 31 18.83 -5.55 -3.29
C ASP A 31 19.61 -4.39 -2.62
N GLU A 32 20.44 -3.70 -3.39
CA GLU A 32 21.19 -2.51 -2.94
C GLU A 32 20.24 -1.37 -2.56
N THR A 33 19.22 -1.10 -3.38
CA THR A 33 18.18 -0.11 -3.09
C THR A 33 17.41 -0.47 -1.83
N ILE A 34 17.07 -1.74 -1.63
CA ILE A 34 16.36 -2.18 -0.41
C ILE A 34 17.21 -1.92 0.85
N LYS A 35 18.52 -2.17 0.77
CA LYS A 35 19.46 -1.93 1.88
C LYS A 35 19.65 -0.44 2.16
N GLY A 36 19.70 0.40 1.12
CA GLY A 36 19.90 1.85 1.24
C GLY A 36 18.64 2.64 1.60
N TRP A 37 17.45 2.12 1.30
CA TRP A 37 16.18 2.84 1.44
C TRP A 37 15.77 3.12 2.89
N ARG A 38 16.05 2.18 3.81
CA ARG A 38 15.58 2.32 5.20
C ARG A 38 16.52 3.22 5.99
N GLU A 39 15.93 4.12 6.79
CA GLU A 39 16.67 4.93 7.75
C GLU A 39 17.39 3.99 8.75
N ASN A 40 18.72 3.94 8.69
CA ASN A 40 19.53 3.08 9.56
C ASN A 40 19.46 3.49 11.06
N LYS A 41 19.04 4.73 11.34
CA LYS A 41 18.91 5.29 12.69
C LYS A 41 17.44 5.54 13.00
N SER A 42 16.67 4.46 13.15
CA SER A 42 15.27 4.58 13.60
C SER A 42 15.23 5.30 14.94
N THR A 43 14.47 6.40 15.01
CA THR A 43 14.33 7.19 16.23
C THR A 43 13.44 6.49 17.28
N GLY A 44 12.80 5.37 16.93
CA GLY A 44 11.85 4.64 17.80
C GLY A 44 10.55 5.40 18.09
N LYS A 45 10.38 6.60 17.54
CA LYS A 45 9.21 7.46 17.74
C LYS A 45 8.21 7.26 16.62
N LYS A 46 6.91 7.44 16.93
CA LYS A 46 5.85 7.43 15.93
C LYS A 46 6.02 8.63 14.99
N GLY A 47 5.87 8.40 13.68
CA GLY A 47 5.96 9.44 12.65
C GLY A 47 6.84 9.01 11.47
N ARG A 48 7.05 9.94 10.53
CA ARG A 48 7.90 9.71 9.37
C ARG A 48 9.40 9.75 9.75
N PRO A 49 10.27 9.04 9.00
CA PRO A 49 11.72 9.17 9.13
C PRO A 49 12.18 10.63 9.07
N ARG A 50 13.26 10.98 9.78
CA ARG A 50 13.82 12.34 9.72
C ARG A 50 14.64 12.55 8.46
N ILE A 51 15.27 11.48 7.96
CA ILE A 51 16.13 11.49 6.78
C ILE A 51 15.58 10.46 5.79
N TYR A 52 15.51 10.86 4.53
CA TYR A 52 15.20 9.97 3.41
C TYR A 52 16.50 9.57 2.71
N SER A 53 16.55 8.35 2.19
CA SER A 53 17.67 7.89 1.37
C SER A 53 17.73 8.69 0.06
N ALA A 54 18.94 9.04 -0.38
CA ALA A 54 19.13 9.64 -1.71
C ALA A 54 18.65 8.70 -2.83
N ASP A 55 18.76 7.38 -2.61
CA ASP A 55 18.29 6.34 -3.53
C ASP A 55 16.77 6.38 -3.81
N ALA A 56 16.00 7.08 -2.96
CA ALA A 56 14.55 7.19 -3.16
C ALA A 56 14.18 8.19 -4.27
N ILE A 57 15.12 9.00 -4.73
CA ILE A 57 14.91 10.05 -5.74
C ILE A 57 16.11 10.05 -6.69
N LEU A 58 16.10 9.18 -7.68
CA LEU A 58 17.04 9.20 -8.80
C LEU A 58 16.33 9.80 -10.02
N CYS A 59 17.01 10.71 -10.72
CA CYS A 59 16.54 11.34 -11.96
C CYS A 59 16.84 10.48 -13.17
#